data_AF-V5I9Y3-F1
#
_entry.id   AF-V5I9Y3-F1
#
_cell.length_a   1.000
_cell.length_b   1.000
_cell.length_c   1.000
_cell.angle_alpha   90.00
_cell.angle_beta   90.00
_cell.angle_gamma   90.00
#
_symmetry.space_group_name_H-M   'P 1'
#
loop_
_entity.id
_entity.type
_entity.pdbx_description
1 polymer ?
#
loop_
_entity_poly.entity_id
_entity_poly.type
_entity_poly.pdbx_seq_one_letter_code
_entity_poly.pdbx_strand_id
1 'polypeptide(L)'
;FHKEFLVWRQKPVLGKIDPFIQRIYNEDINLCLRFNNKELSSKVSSAVEAGTILIEAVSDKTKAMFPEKCALLEVPRLCFYRMNIGESDNWYSISQLCRNRIIAVCDFLNYLKYIERGLGKSSAHDVYWEIIRLRKNISLARLGLSLAS
;
A
#
# COMPACT_ATOMS: atom_id res chain seq x y z
N PHE A 1 8.98 -4.92 18.67
CA PHE A 1 9.16 -5.04 17.21
C PHE A 1 10.42 -5.84 16.82
N HIS A 2 11.66 -5.41 17.14
CA HIS A 2 12.87 -6.12 16.67
C HIS A 2 12.94 -7.61 17.07
N LYS A 3 12.66 -7.95 18.33
CA LYS A 3 12.60 -9.36 18.80
C LYS A 3 11.55 -10.20 18.04
N GLU A 4 10.40 -9.61 17.77
CA GLU A 4 9.30 -10.24 17.03
C GLU A 4 9.66 -10.47 15.56
N PHE A 5 10.32 -9.49 14.93
CA PHE A 5 10.93 -9.64 13.61
C PHE A 5 11.93 -10.80 13.56
N LEU A 6 12.84 -10.92 14.54
CA LEU A 6 13.84 -11.99 14.56
C LEU A 6 13.19 -13.38 14.62
N VAL A 7 12.08 -13.52 15.36
CA VAL A 7 11.31 -14.77 15.40
C VAL A 7 10.65 -15.05 14.05
N TRP A 8 9.94 -14.07 13.48
CA TRP A 8 9.31 -14.19 12.17
C TRP A 8 10.32 -14.53 11.06
N ARG A 9 11.53 -13.94 11.10
CA ARG A 9 12.56 -14.13 10.08
C ARG A 9 13.09 -15.57 9.99
N GLN A 10 12.97 -16.36 11.05
CA GLN A 10 13.36 -17.78 11.07
C GLN A 10 12.45 -18.62 10.16
N LYS A 11 11.15 -18.31 10.16
CA LYS A 11 10.15 -18.95 9.31
C LYS A 11 9.16 -17.89 8.81
N PRO A 12 9.53 -17.12 7.78
CA PRO A 12 8.70 -16.02 7.31
C PRO A 12 7.36 -16.55 6.80
N VAL A 13 6.28 -15.91 7.22
CA VAL A 13 4.90 -16.20 6.80
C VAL A 13 4.15 -14.90 6.55
N LEU A 14 3.12 -14.95 5.70
CA LEU A 14 2.25 -13.81 5.43
C LEU A 14 0.88 -13.88 6.15
N GLY A 15 0.61 -14.98 6.85
CA GLY A 15 -0.64 -15.19 7.56
C GLY A 15 -0.83 -14.18 8.70
N LYS A 16 -1.99 -13.50 8.72
CA LYS A 16 -2.35 -12.47 9.72
C LYS A 16 -2.53 -13.00 11.16
N ILE A 17 -2.37 -14.31 11.37
CA ILE A 17 -2.35 -14.97 12.69
C ILE A 17 -0.97 -14.79 13.35
N ASP A 18 0.09 -14.64 12.56
CA ASP A 18 1.43 -14.40 13.09
C ASP A 18 1.50 -13.01 13.76
N PRO A 19 2.04 -12.89 14.99
CA PRO A 19 2.04 -11.63 15.74
C PRO A 19 2.73 -10.48 15.00
N PHE A 20 3.84 -10.76 14.31
CA PHE A 20 4.59 -9.75 13.58
C PHE A 20 3.75 -9.16 12.45
N ILE A 21 3.12 -10.03 11.67
CA ILE A 21 2.25 -9.64 10.57
C ILE A 21 1.01 -8.92 11.10
N GLN A 22 0.35 -9.47 12.12
CA GLN A 22 -0.84 -8.88 12.72
C GLN A 22 -0.58 -7.44 13.19
N ARG A 23 0.55 -7.21 13.85
CA ARG A 23 0.96 -5.87 14.29
C ARG A 23 1.09 -4.91 13.12
N ILE A 24 1.78 -5.29 12.06
CA ILE A 24 1.95 -4.45 10.86
C ILE A 24 0.60 -4.10 10.23
N TYR A 25 -0.32 -5.06 10.15
CA TYR A 25 -1.66 -4.80 9.62
C TYR A 25 -2.40 -3.78 10.48
N ASN A 26 -2.35 -3.94 11.81
CA ASN A 26 -3.08 -3.08 12.74
C ASN A 26 -2.49 -1.66 12.83
N GLU A 27 -1.17 -1.54 12.90
CA GLU A 27 -0.48 -0.25 13.11
C GLU A 27 -0.30 0.53 11.79
N ASP A 28 -0.16 -0.16 10.65
CA ASP A 28 0.24 0.45 9.38
C ASP A 28 -0.78 0.24 8.27
N ILE A 29 -0.98 -1.00 7.80
CA ILE A 29 -1.69 -1.29 6.54
C ILE A 29 -3.17 -0.91 6.63
N ASN A 30 -3.89 -1.39 7.65
CA ASN A 30 -5.33 -1.14 7.80
C ASN A 30 -5.61 0.35 7.97
N LEU A 31 -4.76 1.06 8.71
CA LEU A 31 -4.88 2.50 8.90
C LEU A 31 -4.52 3.28 7.62
N CYS A 32 -3.53 2.81 6.86
CA CYS A 32 -3.12 3.46 5.61
C CYS A 32 -4.09 3.19 4.45
N LEU A 33 -4.85 2.10 4.44
CA LEU A 33 -5.86 1.83 3.41
C LEU A 33 -7.29 2.23 3.80
N ARG A 34 -7.50 2.83 4.99
CA ARG A 34 -8.80 3.35 5.41
C ARG A 34 -9.13 4.67 4.70
N PHE A 35 -10.07 4.64 3.76
CA PHE A 35 -10.55 5.82 3.04
C PHE A 35 -11.99 6.18 3.42
N ASN A 36 -12.50 7.32 2.93
CA ASN A 36 -13.86 7.79 3.19
C ASN A 36 -14.89 6.85 2.58
N ASN A 37 -14.67 6.46 1.32
CA ASN A 37 -15.46 5.42 0.66
C ASN A 37 -15.11 4.05 1.25
N LYS A 38 -15.87 3.60 2.26
CA LYS A 38 -15.60 2.37 3.02
C LYS A 38 -15.71 1.10 2.16
N GLU A 39 -16.69 1.06 1.25
CA GLU A 39 -16.89 -0.09 0.36
C GLU A 39 -15.70 -0.25 -0.58
N LEU A 40 -15.33 0.83 -1.29
CA LEU A 40 -14.20 0.80 -2.20
C LEU A 40 -12.88 0.60 -1.46
N SER A 41 -12.73 1.16 -0.25
CA SER A 41 -11.59 0.93 0.65
C SER A 41 -11.40 -0.56 0.95
N SER A 42 -12.49 -1.29 1.26
CA SER A 42 -12.41 -2.74 1.48
C SER A 42 -11.98 -3.50 0.23
N LYS A 43 -12.52 -3.16 -0.94
CA LYS A 43 -12.15 -3.79 -2.22
C LYS A 43 -10.68 -3.52 -2.58
N VAL A 44 -10.20 -2.30 -2.35
CA VAL A 44 -8.80 -1.93 -2.54
C VAL A 44 -7.89 -2.75 -1.63
N SER A 45 -8.22 -2.91 -0.34
CA SER A 45 -7.44 -3.76 0.56
C SER A 45 -7.34 -5.20 0.04
N SER A 46 -8.45 -5.79 -0.41
CA SER A 46 -8.42 -7.14 -1.00
C SER A 46 -7.57 -7.21 -2.27
N ALA A 47 -7.68 -6.24 -3.18
CA ALA A 47 -6.91 -6.20 -4.43
C ALA A 47 -5.40 -6.00 -4.19
N VAL A 48 -5.03 -5.18 -3.20
CA VAL A 48 -3.63 -4.97 -2.77
C VAL A 48 -3.03 -6.26 -2.21
N GLU A 49 -3.77 -6.98 -1.36
CA GLU A 49 -3.33 -8.26 -0.80
C GLU A 49 -3.18 -9.34 -1.89
N ALA A 50 -4.17 -9.43 -2.79
CA ALA A 50 -4.15 -10.34 -3.92
C ALA A 50 -3.07 -10.00 -4.97
N GLY A 51 -2.58 -8.76 -4.99
CA GLY A 51 -1.64 -8.28 -6.01
C GLY A 51 -2.29 -8.05 -7.38
N THR A 52 -3.60 -7.76 -7.41
CA THR A 52 -4.39 -7.55 -8.64
C THR A 52 -4.64 -6.07 -8.93
N ILE A 53 -4.27 -5.17 -8.02
CA ILE A 53 -4.47 -3.74 -8.20
C ILE A 53 -3.51 -3.17 -9.26
N LEU A 54 -4.06 -2.38 -10.17
CA LEU A 54 -3.31 -1.62 -11.18
C LEU A 54 -3.51 -0.14 -10.93
N ILE A 55 -2.44 0.65 -11.02
CA ILE A 55 -2.49 2.10 -10.93
C ILE A 55 -1.68 2.68 -12.09
N GLU A 56 -2.27 3.61 -12.82
CA GLU A 56 -1.60 4.32 -13.90
C GLU A 56 -1.90 5.81 -13.89
N ALA A 57 -1.05 6.58 -14.55
CA ALA A 57 -1.27 7.99 -14.78
C ALA A 57 -2.34 8.19 -15.86
N VAL A 58 -3.21 9.19 -15.69
CA VAL A 58 -4.16 9.59 -16.73
C VAL A 58 -3.38 10.24 -17.87
N SER A 59 -3.56 9.72 -19.09
CA SER A 59 -2.84 10.19 -20.30
C SER A 59 -3.23 11.61 -20.69
N ASP A 60 -4.52 11.94 -20.59
CA ASP A 60 -5.05 13.28 -20.85
C ASP A 60 -4.92 14.17 -19.59
N LYS A 61 -3.75 14.80 -19.46
CA LYS A 61 -3.47 15.73 -18.36
C LYS A 61 -4.41 16.94 -18.37
N THR A 62 -4.98 17.33 -19.52
CA THR A 62 -5.87 18.49 -19.57
C THR A 62 -7.19 18.25 -18.84
N LYS A 63 -7.73 17.02 -18.90
CA LYS A 63 -8.89 16.62 -18.09
C LYS A 63 -8.56 16.57 -16.59
N ALA A 64 -7.37 16.08 -16.24
CA ALA A 64 -6.94 15.97 -14.85
C ALA A 64 -6.60 17.32 -14.18
N MET A 65 -6.50 18.42 -14.95
CA MET A 65 -6.37 19.79 -14.41
C MET A 65 -7.68 20.33 -13.82
N PHE A 66 -8.82 19.70 -14.11
CA PHE A 66 -10.09 20.04 -13.47
C PHE A 66 -10.33 19.13 -12.28
N PRO A 67 -10.68 19.68 -11.10
CA PRO A 67 -11.01 18.85 -9.94
C PRO A 67 -12.20 17.93 -10.25
N GLU A 68 -12.03 16.63 -10.01
CA GLU A 68 -13.14 15.68 -9.96
C GLU A 68 -13.28 15.08 -8.57
N LYS A 69 -14.42 14.43 -8.31
CA LYS A 69 -14.64 13.72 -7.04
C LYS A 69 -13.72 12.50 -6.99
N CYS A 70 -12.66 12.57 -6.17
CA CYS A 70 -11.77 11.43 -5.96
C CYS A 70 -12.56 10.23 -5.41
N ALA A 71 -12.46 9.06 -6.06
CA ALA A 71 -13.30 7.90 -5.76
C ALA A 71 -13.14 7.38 -4.31
N LEU A 72 -11.94 7.53 -3.72
CA LEU A 72 -11.63 7.06 -2.38
C LEU A 72 -11.88 8.11 -1.28
N LEU A 73 -11.55 9.38 -1.53
CA LEU A 73 -11.72 10.45 -0.53
C LEU A 73 -13.12 11.08 -0.58
N GLU A 74 -13.85 10.89 -1.68
CA GLU A 74 -15.18 11.44 -1.92
C GLU A 74 -15.26 12.98 -1.88
N VAL A 75 -14.15 13.64 -2.20
CA VAL A 75 -14.05 15.11 -2.25
C VAL A 75 -13.37 15.57 -3.55
N PRO A 76 -13.65 16.79 -4.04
CA PRO A 76 -12.99 17.33 -5.23
C PRO A 76 -11.46 17.38 -5.07
N ARG A 77 -10.74 16.80 -6.03
CA ARG A 77 -9.27 16.76 -6.09
C ARG A 77 -8.80 16.71 -7.54
N LEU A 78 -7.57 17.16 -7.79
CA LEU A 78 -6.86 16.86 -9.03
C LEU A 78 -6.48 15.38 -9.03
N CYS A 79 -7.05 14.61 -9.94
CA CYS A 79 -6.87 13.17 -10.04
C CYS A 79 -6.05 12.83 -11.29
N PHE A 80 -4.72 12.92 -11.17
CA PHE A 80 -3.78 12.55 -12.24
C PHE A 80 -3.57 11.04 -12.37
N TYR A 81 -4.24 10.23 -11.55
CA TYR A 81 -4.11 8.78 -11.53
C TYR A 81 -5.48 8.12 -11.56
N ARG A 82 -5.51 6.92 -12.11
CA ARG A 82 -6.64 6.01 -12.01
C ARG A 82 -6.19 4.63 -11.55
N MET A 83 -7.08 3.93 -10.85
CA MET A 83 -6.83 2.57 -10.39
C MET A 83 -7.88 1.59 -10.91
N ASN A 84 -7.47 0.34 -11.12
CA ASN A 84 -8.34 -0.79 -11.36
C ASN A 84 -8.06 -1.84 -10.26
N ILE A 85 -9.10 -2.42 -9.68
CA ILE A 85 -9.04 -3.35 -8.54
C ILE A 85 -9.14 -4.83 -8.97
N GLY A 86 -8.83 -5.15 -10.22
CA GLY A 86 -9.00 -6.48 -10.82
C GLY A 86 -10.38 -6.71 -11.43
N GLU A 87 -11.14 -5.65 -11.70
CA GLU A 87 -12.46 -5.70 -12.34
C GLU A 87 -12.35 -5.47 -13.85
N SER A 88 -13.29 -6.03 -14.63
CA SER A 88 -13.32 -5.85 -16.09
C SER A 88 -13.64 -4.39 -16.45
N ASP A 89 -12.62 -3.67 -16.92
CA ASP A 89 -12.66 -2.33 -17.53
C ASP A 89 -13.15 -1.16 -16.66
N ASN A 90 -13.40 -1.39 -15.37
CA ASN A 90 -13.75 -0.34 -14.42
C ASN A 90 -12.49 0.37 -13.89
N TRP A 91 -12.44 1.69 -14.06
CA TRP A 91 -11.36 2.53 -13.55
C TRP A 91 -11.89 3.60 -12.59
N TYR A 92 -11.19 3.78 -11.48
CA TYR A 92 -11.54 4.75 -10.44
C TYR A 92 -10.48 5.84 -10.38
N SER A 93 -10.86 7.10 -10.62
CA SER A 93 -9.95 8.23 -10.51
C SER A 93 -9.57 8.51 -9.06
N ILE A 94 -8.29 8.70 -8.81
CA ILE A 94 -7.73 8.90 -7.48
C ILE A 94 -6.73 10.05 -7.44
N SER A 95 -6.71 10.74 -6.30
CA SER A 95 -5.72 11.77 -6.03
C SER A 95 -4.32 11.16 -5.80
N GLN A 96 -3.27 11.99 -5.93
CA GLN A 96 -1.90 11.62 -5.55
C GLN A 96 -1.83 11.06 -4.12
N LEU A 97 -2.60 11.63 -3.20
CA LEU A 97 -2.63 11.21 -1.80
C LEU A 97 -3.07 9.75 -1.66
N CYS A 98 -4.14 9.36 -2.36
CA CYS A 98 -4.60 7.98 -2.39
C CYS A 98 -3.57 7.06 -3.05
N ARG A 99 -3.04 7.47 -4.21
CA ARG A 99 -2.04 6.71 -4.97
C ARG A 99 -0.81 6.39 -4.11
N ASN A 100 -0.28 7.38 -3.38
CA ASN A 100 0.89 7.19 -2.52
C ASN A 100 0.61 6.21 -1.36
N ARG A 101 -0.58 6.29 -0.74
CA ARG A 101 -1.00 5.37 0.32
C ARG A 101 -1.06 3.93 -0.18
N ILE A 102 -1.65 3.71 -1.36
CA ILE A 102 -1.77 2.37 -1.95
C ILE A 102 -0.40 1.82 -2.33
N ILE A 103 0.42 2.60 -3.05
CA ILE A 103 1.76 2.17 -3.49
C ILE A 103 2.65 1.81 -2.30
N ALA A 104 2.67 2.64 -1.25
CA ALA A 104 3.50 2.34 -0.07
C ALA A 104 3.14 0.99 0.59
N VAL A 105 1.86 0.62 0.58
CA VAL A 105 1.42 -0.69 1.09
C VAL A 105 1.76 -1.81 0.11
N CYS A 106 1.58 -1.61 -1.20
CA CYS A 106 1.97 -2.57 -2.22
C CYS A 106 3.47 -2.90 -2.14
N ASP A 107 4.34 -1.89 -2.05
CA ASP A 107 5.79 -2.07 -1.93
C ASP A 107 6.15 -2.90 -0.69
N PHE A 108 5.50 -2.60 0.44
CA PHE A 108 5.68 -3.35 1.68
C PHE A 108 5.28 -4.82 1.55
N LEU A 109 4.08 -5.10 1.03
CA LEU A 109 3.59 -6.47 0.88
C LEU A 109 4.39 -7.26 -0.15
N ASN A 110 4.82 -6.62 -1.23
CA ASN A 110 5.71 -7.23 -2.22
C ASN A 110 7.06 -7.60 -1.61
N TYR A 111 7.61 -6.74 -0.74
CA TYR A 111 8.83 -7.05 -0.02
C TYR A 111 8.64 -8.25 0.94
N LEU A 112 7.54 -8.31 1.69
CA LEU A 112 7.27 -9.48 2.53
C LEU A 112 7.12 -10.77 1.71
N LYS A 113 6.42 -10.73 0.57
CA LYS A 113 6.30 -11.88 -0.37
C LYS A 113 7.66 -12.31 -0.91
N TYR A 114 8.56 -11.36 -1.16
CA TYR A 114 9.94 -11.64 -1.57
C TYR A 114 10.71 -12.41 -0.49
N ILE A 115 10.63 -11.95 0.77
CA ILE A 115 11.27 -12.63 1.91
C ILE A 115 10.68 -14.02 2.19
N GLU A 116 9.35 -14.16 2.12
CA GLU A 116 8.66 -15.46 2.31
C GLU A 116 9.14 -16.51 1.31
N ARG A 117 9.33 -16.13 0.05
CA ARG A 117 9.80 -17.03 -1.01
C ARG A 117 11.28 -17.40 -0.90
N GLY A 118 11.98 -16.91 0.14
CA GLY A 118 13.42 -17.13 0.32
C GLY A 118 14.27 -16.46 -0.77
N LEU A 119 13.69 -15.48 -1.48
CA LEU A 119 14.40 -14.73 -2.50
C LEU A 119 15.23 -13.66 -1.77
N GLY A 120 16.55 -13.64 -2.01
CA GLY A 120 17.48 -12.66 -1.44
C GLY A 120 18.39 -13.20 -0.33
N LYS A 121 19.71 -13.05 -0.53
CA LYS A 121 20.76 -13.42 0.45
C LYS A 121 21.06 -12.29 1.44
N SER A 122 20.05 -11.51 1.83
CA SER A 122 20.22 -10.35 2.72
C SER A 122 20.36 -10.75 4.18
N SER A 123 21.21 -10.04 4.93
CA SER A 123 21.36 -10.29 6.37
C SER A 123 20.09 -9.94 7.14
N ALA A 124 19.93 -10.47 8.37
CA ALA A 124 18.80 -10.11 9.22
C ALA A 124 18.75 -8.58 9.50
N HIS A 125 19.92 -7.93 9.55
CA HIS A 125 20.03 -6.48 9.73
C HIS A 125 19.45 -5.71 8.53
N ASP A 126 19.82 -6.10 7.31
CA ASP A 126 19.35 -5.45 6.09
C ASP A 126 17.83 -5.59 5.92
N VAL A 127 17.32 -6.82 6.15
CA VAL A 127 15.87 -7.08 6.06
C VAL A 127 15.11 -6.29 7.10
N TYR A 128 15.63 -6.19 8.34
CA TYR A 128 15.00 -5.39 9.38
C TYR A 128 14.89 -3.92 8.98
N TRP A 129 15.99 -3.31 8.53
CA TRP A 129 15.99 -1.90 8.17
C TRP A 129 15.15 -1.60 6.93
N GLU A 130 15.08 -2.53 5.98
CA GLU A 130 14.20 -2.37 4.83
C GLU A 130 12.72 -2.43 5.24
N ILE A 131 12.35 -3.33 6.16
CA ILE A 131 11.01 -3.33 6.76
C ILE A 131 10.73 -2.00 7.47
N ILE A 132 11.66 -1.49 8.28
CA ILE A 132 11.49 -0.20 8.97
C ILE A 132 11.34 0.95 7.96
N ARG A 133 12.13 0.96 6.89
CA ARG A 133 12.04 1.96 5.82
C ARG A 133 10.68 1.94 5.14
N LEU A 134 10.15 0.76 4.81
CA LEU A 134 8.84 0.62 4.17
C LEU A 134 7.69 0.97 5.13
N ARG A 135 7.77 0.59 6.42
CA ARG A 135 6.81 1.04 7.46
C ARG A 135 6.80 2.57 7.62
N LYS A 136 7.97 3.21 7.59
CA LYS A 136 8.10 4.67 7.57
C LYS A 136 7.37 5.26 6.37
N ASN A 137 7.53 4.68 5.18
CA ASN A 137 6.86 5.15 3.97
C ASN A 137 5.33 5.04 4.08
N ILE A 138 4.80 3.93 4.60
CA ILE A 138 3.36 3.79 4.86
C ILE A 138 2.87 4.89 5.82
N SER A 139 3.63 5.16 6.89
CA SER A 139 3.29 6.17 7.88
C SER A 139 3.27 7.59 7.28
N LEU A 140 4.29 7.94 6.49
CA LEU A 140 4.36 9.23 5.80
C LEU A 140 3.22 9.39 4.79
N ALA A 141 2.94 8.35 4.00
CA ALA A 141 1.84 8.37 3.03
C ALA A 141 0.48 8.53 3.72
N ARG A 142 0.26 7.88 4.87
CA ARG A 142 -0.97 8.03 5.67
C ARG A 142 -1.18 9.47 6.14
N LEU A 143 -0.11 10.16 6.51
CA LEU A 143 -0.13 11.57 6.93
C LEU A 143 -0.19 12.56 5.75
N GLY A 144 -0.15 12.06 4.51
CA GLY A 144 -0.14 12.88 3.30
C GLY A 144 1.17 13.60 3.02
N LEU A 145 2.26 13.14 3.62
CA LEU A 145 3.60 13.65 3.37
C LEU A 145 4.22 12.95 2.15
N SER A 146 5.03 13.69 1.40
CA SER A 146 5.75 13.12 0.26
C SER A 146 6.74 12.06 0.73
N LEU A 147 6.80 10.96 -0.02
CA LEU A 147 7.91 10.02 0.06
C LEU A 147 9.07 10.74 -0.63
N ALA A 148 10.07 11.20 0.15
CA ALA A 148 11.30 11.72 -0.44
C ALA A 148 11.90 10.61 -1.32
N SER A 149 11.95 10.87 -2.63
CA SER A 149 12.64 10.09 -3.65
C SER A 149 14.13 10.34 -3.59
#